data_AF-A0A1X1QH37-F1
#
_entry.id   AF-A0A1X1QH37-F1
#
_cell.length_a   1.000
_cell.length_b   1.000
_cell.length_c   1.000
_cell.angle_alpha   90.00
_cell.angle_beta   90.00
_cell.angle_gamma   90.00
#
_symmetry.space_group_name_H-M   'P 1'
#
loop_
_entity.id
_entity.type
_entity.pdbx_description
1 polymer ?
#
loop_
_entity_poly.entity_id
_entity_poly.type
_entity_poly.pdbx_seq_one_letter_code
_entity_poly.pdbx_strand_id
1 'polypeptide(L)'
;MLIGSLPVRGAAFGEGQGRIILDDLVCNGSESTLINCPRKQNIALFESDCTHSEDAGVSCECELLGFSTASYIMTYYMIVCLASCADGLVRLLVSEDSSTFYMGLADYDATYYDKDDLRVGRVEVCYDGRYGAVCEDEWEDKEASVVCRQLGFSRYGIGALPTA
;
A
#
# COMPACT_ATOMS: atom_id res chain seq x y z
N MET A 1 6.67 11.82 -18.07
CA MET A 1 5.78 11.50 -16.95
C MET A 1 6.41 10.31 -16.28
N LEU A 2 7.08 10.51 -15.14
CA LEU A 2 7.83 9.47 -14.44
C LEU A 2 6.97 9.10 -13.23
N ILE A 3 6.31 7.94 -13.28
CA ILE A 3 5.27 7.52 -12.33
C ILE A 3 5.92 6.53 -11.36
N GLY A 4 6.23 6.96 -10.14
CA GLY A 4 6.78 6.10 -9.09
C GLY A 4 5.71 5.32 -8.31
N SER A 5 4.44 5.43 -8.69
CA SER A 5 3.31 4.78 -8.02
C SER A 5 2.32 4.31 -9.07
N LEU A 6 2.30 3.01 -9.35
CA LEU A 6 1.46 2.45 -10.40
C LEU A 6 0.24 1.75 -9.79
N PRO A 7 -0.98 2.04 -10.29
CA PRO A 7 -2.17 1.29 -9.93
C PRO A 7 -2.11 -0.09 -10.58
N VAL A 8 -2.53 -1.11 -9.83
CA VAL A 8 -2.67 -2.48 -10.31
C VAL A 8 -4.12 -2.92 -10.08
N ARG A 9 -4.65 -3.63 -11.08
CA ARG A 9 -6.06 -4.06 -11.17
C ARG A 9 -6.12 -5.57 -11.51
N GLY A 10 -7.30 -6.15 -11.53
CA GLY A 10 -7.64 -7.55 -11.72
C GLY A 10 -7.16 -8.49 -10.61
N ALA A 11 -7.12 -8.04 -9.35
CA ALA A 11 -6.62 -8.84 -8.22
C ALA A 11 -5.26 -9.51 -8.47
N ALA A 12 -4.35 -8.81 -9.16
CA ALA A 12 -3.09 -9.37 -9.67
C ALA A 12 -2.16 -9.96 -8.59
N PHE A 13 -2.34 -9.59 -7.33
CA PHE A 13 -1.59 -10.10 -6.18
C PHE A 13 -2.38 -11.14 -5.35
N GLY A 14 -3.40 -11.72 -5.96
CA GLY A 14 -4.36 -12.63 -5.35
C GLY A 14 -5.57 -11.89 -4.79
N GLU A 15 -6.64 -12.65 -4.62
CA GLU A 15 -7.90 -12.18 -4.06
C GLU A 15 -7.82 -12.00 -2.54
N GLY A 16 -8.45 -10.96 -2.04
CA GLY A 16 -8.70 -10.74 -0.62
C GLY A 16 -9.82 -11.63 -0.09
N GLN A 17 -10.20 -11.38 1.15
CA GLN A 17 -11.28 -12.10 1.81
C GLN A 17 -12.13 -11.15 2.66
N GLY A 18 -13.39 -11.51 2.86
CA GLY A 18 -14.28 -10.79 3.75
C GLY A 18 -14.94 -9.60 3.06
N ARG A 19 -14.81 -8.41 3.66
CA ARG A 19 -15.48 -7.20 3.15
C ARG A 19 -14.49 -6.35 2.36
N ILE A 20 -14.97 -5.81 1.24
CA ILE A 20 -14.36 -4.68 0.54
C ILE A 20 -14.77 -3.42 1.30
N ILE A 21 -13.81 -2.60 1.71
CA ILE A 21 -14.03 -1.43 2.60
C ILE A 21 -14.22 -0.15 1.79
N LEU A 22 -13.45 -0.01 0.71
CA LEU A 22 -13.42 1.17 -0.12
C LEU A 22 -13.74 0.79 -1.55
N ASP A 23 -14.48 1.67 -2.22
CA ASP A 23 -14.87 1.56 -3.60
C ASP A 23 -14.94 2.97 -4.21
N ASP A 24 -14.83 3.05 -5.54
CA ASP A 24 -15.16 4.23 -6.33
C ASP A 24 -14.33 5.47 -5.92
N LEU A 25 -13.05 5.24 -5.58
CA LEU A 25 -12.16 6.27 -5.05
C LEU A 25 -11.74 7.24 -6.16
N VAL A 26 -11.90 8.53 -5.87
CA VAL A 26 -11.50 9.62 -6.77
C VAL A 26 -10.61 10.59 -6.00
N CYS A 27 -9.46 10.08 -5.54
CA CYS A 27 -8.46 10.83 -4.78
C CYS A 27 -7.96 12.04 -5.58
N ASN A 28 -7.48 13.05 -4.86
CA ASN A 28 -6.70 14.15 -5.41
C ASN A 28 -5.22 13.79 -5.50
N GLY A 29 -4.76 12.80 -4.73
CA GLY A 29 -3.37 12.33 -4.62
C GLY A 29 -2.63 12.88 -3.40
N SER A 30 -3.22 13.85 -2.70
CA SER A 30 -2.62 14.57 -1.56
C SER A 30 -3.18 14.12 -0.20
N GLU A 31 -4.13 13.20 -0.18
CA GLU A 31 -4.81 12.73 1.02
C GLU A 31 -3.85 12.04 2.00
N SER A 32 -4.02 12.24 3.30
CA SER A 32 -3.14 11.60 4.29
C SER A 32 -3.25 10.07 4.31
N THR A 33 -4.41 9.53 3.94
CA THR A 33 -4.72 8.09 3.87
C THR A 33 -5.84 7.85 2.86
N LEU A 34 -5.90 6.65 2.28
CA LEU A 34 -6.96 6.22 1.36
C LEU A 34 -8.38 6.44 1.90
N ILE A 35 -8.61 6.27 3.20
CA ILE A 35 -9.96 6.43 3.78
C ILE A 35 -10.49 7.88 3.67
N ASN A 36 -9.57 8.84 3.52
CA ASN A 36 -9.89 10.25 3.37
C ASN A 36 -10.07 10.68 1.91
N CYS A 37 -9.86 9.78 0.94
CA CYS A 37 -10.16 10.09 -0.44
C CYS A 37 -11.66 10.31 -0.65
N PRO A 38 -12.05 11.30 -1.47
CA PRO A 38 -13.41 11.40 -1.95
C PRO A 38 -13.81 10.13 -2.71
N ARG A 39 -15.08 9.76 -2.64
CA ARG A 39 -15.66 8.63 -3.37
C ARG A 39 -16.74 9.13 -4.32
N LYS A 40 -16.92 8.48 -5.47
CA LYS A 40 -18.03 8.80 -6.37
C LYS A 40 -19.36 8.66 -5.64
N GLN A 41 -20.26 9.60 -5.94
CA GLN A 41 -21.63 9.61 -5.39
C GLN A 41 -21.72 9.63 -3.85
N ASN A 42 -20.61 9.88 -3.14
CA ASN A 42 -20.49 9.74 -1.68
C ASN A 42 -20.93 8.36 -1.16
N ILE A 43 -20.60 7.29 -1.89
CA ILE A 43 -20.82 5.90 -1.45
C ILE A 43 -20.20 5.66 -0.07
N ALA A 44 -20.89 4.87 0.76
CA ALA A 44 -20.46 4.61 2.13
C ALA A 44 -19.31 3.58 2.18
N LEU A 45 -18.61 3.52 3.32
CA LEU A 45 -17.68 2.41 3.58
C LEU A 45 -18.43 1.09 3.59
N PHE A 46 -17.79 0.04 3.08
CA PHE A 46 -18.37 -1.30 2.92
C PHE A 46 -19.56 -1.41 1.95
N GLU A 47 -19.88 -0.35 1.22
CA GLU A 47 -20.82 -0.38 0.10
C GLU A 47 -20.00 -0.45 -1.18
N SER A 48 -20.05 -1.60 -1.85
CA SER A 48 -19.31 -1.89 -3.07
C SER A 48 -20.10 -2.90 -3.91
N ASP A 49 -20.08 -2.75 -5.22
CA ASP A 49 -20.61 -3.73 -6.17
C ASP A 49 -19.53 -4.67 -6.73
N CYS A 50 -18.29 -4.50 -6.27
CA CYS A 50 -17.15 -5.32 -6.65
C CYS A 50 -17.10 -6.69 -5.96
N THR A 51 -16.30 -7.55 -6.56
CA THR A 51 -15.90 -8.86 -6.04
C THR A 51 -14.39 -8.88 -5.76
N HIS A 52 -13.89 -9.91 -5.09
CA HIS A 52 -12.44 -9.97 -4.80
C HIS A 52 -11.54 -10.16 -6.03
N SER A 53 -12.09 -10.50 -7.20
CA SER A 53 -11.36 -10.46 -8.47
C SER A 53 -11.06 -9.03 -8.94
N GLU A 54 -11.64 -8.03 -8.27
CA GLU A 54 -11.48 -6.60 -8.53
C GLU A 54 -10.73 -5.90 -7.38
N ASP A 55 -10.02 -6.67 -6.55
CA ASP A 55 -9.21 -6.11 -5.48
C ASP A 55 -8.01 -5.32 -6.05
N ALA A 56 -7.92 -4.07 -5.66
CA ALA A 56 -6.89 -3.14 -6.07
C ALA A 56 -5.50 -3.51 -5.50
N GLY A 57 -4.48 -3.27 -6.31
CA GLY A 57 -3.07 -3.39 -5.92
C GLY A 57 -2.28 -2.14 -6.28
N VAL A 58 -1.04 -2.08 -5.81
CA VAL A 58 -0.08 -1.06 -6.23
C VAL A 58 1.28 -1.65 -6.54
N SER A 59 2.06 -0.92 -7.32
CA SER A 59 3.51 -1.01 -7.37
C SER A 59 4.10 0.33 -6.96
N CYS A 60 4.82 0.34 -5.84
CA CYS A 60 5.56 1.51 -5.37
C CYS A 60 7.03 1.39 -5.74
N GLU A 61 7.55 2.36 -6.48
CA GLU A 61 8.98 2.49 -6.72
C GLU A 61 9.65 3.21 -5.54
N CYS A 62 10.77 2.65 -5.06
CA CYS A 62 11.54 3.25 -3.99
C CYS A 62 12.49 4.34 -4.53
N GLU A 63 12.53 5.49 -3.87
CA GLU A 63 13.66 6.42 -3.94
C GLU A 63 14.52 6.13 -2.72
N LEU A 64 15.76 5.63 -2.90
CA LEU A 64 16.70 5.41 -1.80
C LEU A 64 17.21 6.77 -1.26
N LEU A 65 16.37 7.49 -0.51
CA LEU A 65 16.83 8.57 0.35
C LEU A 65 17.38 7.95 1.62
N GLY A 66 18.71 7.90 1.71
CA GLY A 66 19.45 7.22 2.77
C GLY A 66 18.97 7.57 4.18
N PHE A 67 18.37 6.59 4.85
CA PHE A 67 18.17 6.65 6.28
C PHE A 67 19.47 6.29 7.01
N SER A 68 19.92 7.21 7.84
CA SER A 68 20.98 7.03 8.83
C SER A 68 20.58 5.92 9.81
N THR A 69 21.41 4.89 9.92
CA THR A 69 21.27 3.83 10.93
C THR A 69 21.52 4.41 12.32
N ALA A 70 20.46 4.72 13.06
CA ALA A 70 20.56 5.00 14.48
C ALA A 70 19.41 4.38 15.28
N SER A 71 19.76 3.29 15.98
CA SER A 71 19.25 2.84 17.28
C SER A 71 18.32 1.62 17.31
N TYR A 72 18.96 0.45 17.31
CA TYR A 72 18.46 -0.85 17.74
C TYR A 72 17.96 -0.80 19.21
N ILE A 73 16.90 -1.57 19.52
CA ILE A 73 16.32 -1.88 20.86
C ILE A 73 15.32 -0.87 21.44
N MET A 74 14.05 -0.94 21.04
CA MET A 74 12.83 -0.71 21.86
C MET A 74 11.62 -1.28 21.07
N THR A 75 11.10 -2.49 21.21
CA THR A 75 11.05 -3.41 22.36
C THR A 75 10.55 -4.75 21.80
N TYR A 76 11.28 -5.82 22.09
CA TYR A 76 11.04 -7.21 21.72
C TYR A 76 9.81 -7.82 22.43
N TYR A 77 8.66 -7.13 22.39
CA TYR A 77 7.43 -7.52 23.11
C TYR A 77 6.10 -7.05 22.46
N MET A 78 6.09 -6.66 21.18
CA MET A 78 4.84 -6.37 20.44
C MET A 78 4.66 -7.22 19.17
N ILE A 79 5.54 -8.19 18.93
CA ILE A 79 5.55 -9.06 17.74
C ILE A 79 4.76 -10.35 18.02
N VAL A 80 3.57 -10.20 18.60
CA VAL A 80 2.52 -11.22 18.56
C VAL A 80 1.21 -10.47 18.30
N CYS A 81 0.77 -10.47 17.04
CA CYS A 81 -0.56 -10.03 16.61
C CYS A 81 -1.15 -8.84 17.39
N LEU A 82 -0.82 -7.60 17.02
CA LEU A 82 -1.85 -6.57 17.09
C LEU A 82 -2.92 -6.95 16.05
N ALA A 83 -3.88 -7.78 16.46
CA ALA A 83 -5.10 -8.04 15.70
C ALA A 83 -5.94 -6.75 15.52
N SER A 84 -5.53 -5.65 16.16
CA SER A 84 -6.09 -4.31 16.04
C SER A 84 -5.17 -3.44 15.18
N CYS A 85 -5.71 -2.96 14.07
CA CYS A 85 -5.15 -1.86 13.30
C CYS A 85 -5.89 -0.56 13.66
N ALA A 86 -5.29 0.59 13.35
CA ALA A 86 -5.95 1.89 13.47
C ALA A 86 -6.57 2.31 12.13
N ASP A 87 -7.67 3.05 12.17
CA ASP A 87 -8.40 3.48 10.98
C ASP A 87 -7.49 4.24 10.00
N GLY A 88 -7.58 3.85 8.73
CA GLY A 88 -6.79 4.41 7.65
C GLY A 88 -5.38 3.85 7.52
N LEU A 89 -4.92 2.92 8.37
CA LEU A 89 -3.65 2.22 8.12
C LEU A 89 -3.75 1.35 6.86
N VAL A 90 -2.73 1.42 6.00
CA VAL A 90 -2.62 0.62 4.79
C VAL A 90 -1.55 -0.46 4.95
N ARG A 91 -1.79 -1.63 4.40
CA ARG A 91 -0.80 -2.71 4.24
C ARG A 91 -0.84 -3.27 2.83
N LEU A 92 0.28 -3.87 2.40
CA LEU A 92 0.39 -4.62 1.15
C LEU A 92 0.49 -6.10 1.45
N LEU A 93 -0.22 -6.92 0.68
CA LEU A 93 -0.13 -8.38 0.72
C LEU A 93 0.25 -8.91 -0.66
N VAL A 94 1.22 -9.82 -0.70
CA VAL A 94 1.65 -10.53 -1.91
C VAL A 94 1.32 -12.00 -1.67
N SER A 95 0.54 -12.63 -2.56
CA SER A 95 0.39 -14.09 -2.61
C SER A 95 1.76 -14.69 -2.96
N GLU A 96 2.35 -15.62 -2.21
CA GLU A 96 1.82 -16.97 -1.97
C GLU A 96 2.20 -17.50 -0.58
N ASP A 97 1.35 -18.38 -0.04
CA ASP A 97 1.60 -19.25 1.11
C ASP A 97 2.26 -18.59 2.35
N SER A 98 1.42 -17.96 3.16
CA SER A 98 1.55 -17.92 4.64
C SER A 98 2.97 -17.91 5.19
N SER A 99 3.66 -16.76 5.25
CA SER A 99 4.58 -16.39 6.37
C SER A 99 5.55 -15.21 6.12
N THR A 100 5.17 -14.12 5.46
CA THR A 100 5.99 -12.88 5.52
C THR A 100 5.15 -11.61 5.53
N PHE A 101 4.57 -11.34 6.70
CA PHE A 101 4.25 -9.98 7.11
C PHE A 101 5.57 -9.31 7.51
N TYR A 102 6.14 -8.47 6.64
CA TYR A 102 6.86 -7.24 6.96
C TYR A 102 7.31 -6.64 5.64
N MET A 103 6.97 -5.36 5.44
CA MET A 103 7.67 -4.48 4.52
C MET A 103 9.17 -4.73 4.69
N GLY A 104 9.89 -4.94 3.58
CA GLY A 104 11.35 -5.04 3.61
C GLY A 104 11.97 -3.79 4.23
N LEU A 105 12.14 -3.81 5.55
CA LEU A 105 13.19 -3.07 6.21
C LEU A 105 14.42 -3.95 6.06
N ALA A 106 15.21 -3.62 5.03
CA ALA A 106 16.59 -4.02 4.79
C ALA A 106 17.03 -5.31 5.49
N ASP A 107 16.96 -6.44 4.80
CA ASP A 107 17.82 -7.55 5.19
C ASP A 107 19.22 -7.30 4.60
N TYR A 108 20.17 -7.23 5.51
CA TYR A 108 21.57 -6.95 5.30
C TYR A 108 22.24 -8.22 4.74
N ASP A 109 22.07 -8.50 3.44
CA ASP A 109 23.05 -9.25 2.64
C ASP A 109 22.80 -9.05 1.14
N ALA A 110 23.16 -7.87 0.64
CA ALA A 110 23.11 -7.53 -0.78
C ALA A 110 24.28 -8.17 -1.53
N THR A 111 24.20 -9.48 -1.85
CA THR A 111 25.19 -10.13 -2.72
C THR A 111 24.61 -11.12 -3.73
N TYR A 112 23.51 -10.79 -4.40
CA TYR A 112 23.18 -11.40 -5.70
C TYR A 112 22.18 -10.53 -6.46
N TYR A 113 22.37 -10.32 -7.76
CA TYR A 113 21.56 -9.45 -8.63
C TYR A 113 20.03 -9.65 -8.41
N ASP A 114 19.40 -8.78 -7.62
CA ASP A 114 17.94 -8.64 -7.59
C ASP A 114 17.59 -7.26 -8.13
N LYS A 115 16.99 -7.27 -9.32
CA LYS A 115 16.50 -6.07 -9.98
C LYS A 115 15.12 -5.81 -9.39
N ASP A 116 14.98 -4.59 -8.89
CA ASP A 116 13.71 -3.96 -8.54
C ASP A 116 13.16 -4.41 -7.18
N ASP A 117 13.55 -3.66 -6.14
CA ASP A 117 12.96 -3.62 -4.78
C ASP A 117 11.53 -3.03 -4.85
N LEU A 118 10.70 -3.59 -5.74
CA LEU A 118 9.33 -3.19 -6.03
C LEU A 118 8.47 -3.54 -4.83
N ARG A 119 7.97 -2.52 -4.16
CA ARG A 119 7.04 -2.69 -3.04
C ARG A 119 5.65 -2.79 -3.64
N VAL A 120 5.35 -3.99 -4.09
CA VAL A 120 4.09 -4.37 -4.75
C VAL A 120 3.17 -5.12 -3.80
N GLY A 121 1.87 -5.10 -4.08
CA GLY A 121 0.91 -5.99 -3.41
C GLY A 121 -0.53 -5.51 -3.52
N ARG A 122 -1.45 -6.41 -3.13
CA ARG A 122 -2.86 -6.07 -2.91
C ARG A 122 -2.95 -5.09 -1.77
N VAL A 123 -3.73 -4.05 -1.96
CA VAL A 123 -3.95 -3.00 -0.97
C VAL A 123 -5.06 -3.41 -0.03
N GLU A 124 -4.77 -3.38 1.26
CA GLU A 124 -5.81 -3.45 2.29
C GLU A 124 -5.74 -2.24 3.21
N VAL A 125 -6.90 -1.71 3.57
CA VAL A 125 -7.05 -0.60 4.51
C VAL A 125 -7.66 -1.11 5.80
N CYS A 126 -7.26 -0.54 6.92
CA CYS A 126 -7.90 -0.78 8.19
C CYS A 126 -9.07 0.17 8.40
N TYR A 127 -10.21 -0.37 8.82
CA TYR A 127 -11.30 0.41 9.38
C TYR A 127 -12.05 -0.41 10.44
N ASP A 128 -12.40 0.24 11.56
CA ASP A 128 -13.07 -0.38 12.70
C ASP A 128 -12.29 -1.61 13.22
N GLY A 129 -10.96 -1.45 13.33
CA GLY A 129 -10.05 -2.46 13.85
C GLY A 129 -9.86 -3.69 12.96
N ARG A 130 -10.33 -3.68 11.71
CA ARG A 130 -10.18 -4.79 10.76
C ARG A 130 -9.64 -4.32 9.42
N TYR A 131 -8.76 -5.12 8.84
CA TYR A 131 -8.35 -4.95 7.45
C TYR A 131 -9.41 -5.51 6.51
N GLY A 132 -9.55 -4.85 5.36
CA GLY A 132 -10.32 -5.36 4.24
C GLY A 132 -9.83 -4.76 2.93
N ALA A 133 -10.33 -5.32 1.84
CA ALA A 133 -9.89 -5.00 0.50
C ALA A 133 -10.39 -3.62 0.02
N VAL A 134 -9.81 -3.16 -1.07
CA VAL A 134 -10.19 -1.94 -1.78
C VAL A 134 -10.54 -2.35 -3.21
N CYS A 135 -11.67 -1.90 -3.74
CA CYS A 135 -12.02 -2.17 -5.13
C CYS A 135 -11.17 -1.34 -6.10
N GLU A 136 -10.92 -1.89 -7.28
CA GLU A 136 -10.19 -1.26 -8.37
C GLU A 136 -10.99 -0.30 -9.25
N ASP A 137 -12.29 -0.15 -9.00
CA ASP A 137 -13.13 0.82 -9.69
C ASP A 137 -12.58 2.23 -9.44
N GLU A 138 -12.32 2.94 -10.54
CA GLU A 138 -11.64 4.24 -10.55
C GLU A 138 -10.21 4.26 -9.97
N TRP A 139 -9.58 3.09 -9.80
CA TRP A 139 -8.23 2.97 -9.23
C TRP A 139 -7.15 3.45 -10.20
N GLU A 140 -6.73 4.70 -10.08
CA GLU A 140 -5.77 5.37 -10.95
C GLU A 140 -4.49 5.77 -10.19
N ASP A 141 -3.60 6.52 -10.87
CA ASP A 141 -2.30 6.94 -10.34
C ASP A 141 -2.42 7.76 -9.04
N LYS A 142 -3.55 8.44 -8.82
CA LYS A 142 -3.75 9.29 -7.64
C LYS A 142 -3.97 8.45 -6.39
N GLU A 143 -4.77 7.40 -6.49
CA GLU A 143 -5.01 6.43 -5.44
C GLU A 143 -3.70 5.71 -5.10
N ALA A 144 -3.00 5.22 -6.12
CA ALA A 144 -1.69 4.60 -5.96
C ALA A 144 -0.67 5.54 -5.28
N SER A 145 -0.67 6.83 -5.65
CA SER A 145 0.20 7.83 -5.03
C SER A 145 -0.09 8.04 -3.54
N VAL A 146 -1.36 7.99 -3.12
CA VAL A 146 -1.74 8.08 -1.70
C VAL A 146 -1.20 6.87 -0.94
N VAL A 147 -1.37 5.66 -1.49
CA VAL A 147 -0.84 4.42 -0.89
C VAL A 147 0.67 4.47 -0.73
N CYS A 148 1.38 4.73 -1.81
CA CYS A 148 2.83 4.69 -1.82
C CYS A 148 3.41 5.76 -0.88
N ARG A 149 2.87 6.98 -0.87
CA ARG A 149 3.28 8.02 0.09
C ARG A 149 2.99 7.62 1.53
N GLN A 150 1.85 7.01 1.81
CA GLN A 150 1.49 6.57 3.16
C GLN A 150 2.45 5.49 3.69
N LEU A 151 2.97 4.65 2.80
CA LEU A 151 3.97 3.62 3.12
C LEU A 151 5.42 4.16 3.13
N GLY A 152 5.61 5.46 2.88
CA GLY A 152 6.92 6.12 2.92
C GLY A 152 7.67 6.16 1.59
N PHE A 153 7.02 5.82 0.47
CA PHE A 153 7.62 5.87 -0.86
C PHE A 153 7.40 7.23 -1.55
N SER A 154 8.36 7.59 -2.41
CA SER A 154 8.30 8.81 -3.21
C SER A 154 7.34 8.62 -4.37
N ARG A 155 6.55 9.66 -4.68
CA ARG A 155 5.66 9.71 -5.85
C ARG A 155 6.40 9.72 -7.20
N TYR A 156 7.71 10.01 -7.19
CA TYR A 156 8.47 10.39 -8.39
C TYR A 156 9.41 9.31 -8.97
N GLY A 157 9.54 8.15 -8.34
CA GLY A 157 10.42 7.09 -8.82
C GLY A 157 11.89 7.53 -8.94
N ILE A 158 12.74 6.69 -9.52
CA ILE A 158 14.18 6.97 -9.67
C ILE A 158 14.38 8.12 -10.67
N GLY A 159 14.58 9.35 -10.19
CA GLY A 159 14.93 10.48 -11.07
C GLY A 159 14.78 11.92 -10.57
N ALA A 160 14.31 12.16 -9.34
CA ALA A 160 14.10 13.52 -8.84
C ALA A 160 15.04 13.90 -7.68
N LEU A 161 16.36 13.85 -7.91
CA LEU A 161 17.28 14.69 -7.13
C LEU A 161 16.87 16.16 -7.35
N PRO A 162 16.69 16.97 -6.30
CA PRO A 162 16.50 18.40 -6.47
C PRO A 162 17.77 18.95 -7.13
N THR A 163 17.67 19.39 -8.38
CA THR A 163 18.70 20.30 -8.91
C THR A 163 18.55 21.60 -8.13
N ALA A 164 19.51 21.85 -7.25
CA ALA A 164 19.69 23.10 -6.51
C ALA A 164 19.74 24.32 -7.45
#